data_AF-U2KY73-F1
#
_entry.id   AF-U2KY73-F1
#
_cell.length_a   1.000
_cell.length_b   1.000
_cell.length_c   1.000
_cell.angle_alpha   90.00
_cell.angle_beta   90.00
_cell.angle_gamma   90.00
#
_symmetry.space_group_name_H-M   'P 1'
#
loop_
_entity.id
_entity.type
_entity.pdbx_description
1 polymer ?
#
loop_
_entity_poly.entity_id
_entity_poly.type
_entity_poly.pdbx_seq_one_letter_code
_entity_poly.pdbx_strand_id
1 'polypeptide(L)'
;MLNANSRKVKDHIRLWILEHYTPDGYTGVFMKANKNYTLEDFPAVASSITQVFYSEKGFEEIRRSGIEPAFVDWMEGFPSILSDILSLCCDYSAADELASWFEMSDEERSAYDDESELSAIEIALKFVYRELSVFDTHWRYDI
;
A
#
# COMPACT_ATOMS: atom_id res chain seq x y z
N MET A 1 11.63 -16.85 -4.36
CA MET A 1 11.14 -15.47 -4.27
C MET A 1 11.65 -14.61 -5.42
N LEU A 2 10.75 -13.92 -6.14
CA LEU A 2 11.13 -12.91 -7.13
C LEU A 2 11.96 -11.77 -6.51
N ASN A 3 12.78 -11.09 -7.31
CA ASN A 3 13.47 -9.89 -6.86
C ASN A 3 12.44 -8.79 -6.53
N ALA A 4 12.51 -8.21 -5.33
CA ALA A 4 11.60 -7.16 -4.85
C ALA A 4 11.53 -5.92 -5.76
N ASN A 5 12.57 -5.68 -6.56
CA ASN A 5 12.63 -4.58 -7.52
C ASN A 5 12.22 -4.99 -8.94
N SER A 6 11.90 -6.27 -9.17
CA SER A 6 11.43 -6.75 -10.46
C SER A 6 10.14 -6.06 -10.89
N ARG A 7 9.99 -5.85 -12.20
CA ARG A 7 8.78 -5.23 -12.75
C ARG A 7 7.52 -6.01 -12.35
N LYS A 8 7.62 -7.34 -12.35
CA LYS A 8 6.51 -8.24 -12.04
C LYS A 8 6.00 -8.08 -10.60
N VAL A 9 6.91 -8.06 -9.61
CA VAL A 9 6.54 -7.81 -8.20
C VAL A 9 5.86 -6.46 -8.04
N LYS A 10 6.42 -5.41 -8.67
CA LYS A 10 5.81 -4.08 -8.66
C LYS A 10 4.40 -4.09 -9.25
N ASP A 11 4.20 -4.76 -10.37
CA ASP A 11 2.88 -4.83 -11.01
C ASP A 11 1.89 -5.65 -10.17
N HIS A 12 2.30 -6.72 -9.48
CA HIS A 12 1.43 -7.45 -8.54
C HIS A 12 0.97 -6.57 -7.37
N ILE A 13 1.89 -5.84 -6.73
CA ILE A 13 1.55 -4.92 -5.63
C ILE A 13 0.58 -3.82 -6.12
N ARG A 14 0.84 -3.26 -7.31
CA ARG A 14 -0.03 -2.23 -7.89
C ARG A 14 -1.42 -2.75 -8.21
N LEU A 15 -1.52 -3.96 -8.76
CA LEU A 15 -2.81 -4.60 -9.01
C LEU A 15 -3.58 -4.81 -7.70
N TRP A 16 -2.90 -5.25 -6.64
CA TRP A 16 -3.51 -5.36 -5.32
C TRP A 16 -4.05 -4.01 -4.83
N ILE A 17 -3.27 -2.93 -4.94
CA ILE A 17 -3.74 -1.57 -4.56
C ILE A 17 -4.97 -1.16 -5.39
N LEU A 18 -4.97 -1.42 -6.70
CA LEU A 18 -6.08 -1.07 -7.59
C LEU A 18 -7.36 -1.86 -7.29
N GLU A 19 -7.22 -3.14 -6.97
CA GLU A 19 -8.32 -4.02 -6.59
C GLU A 19 -8.99 -3.55 -5.29
N HIS A 20 -8.19 -3.05 -4.36
CA HIS A 20 -8.66 -2.59 -3.06
C HIS A 20 -9.02 -1.10 -3.03
N TYR A 21 -8.87 -0.37 -4.13
CA TYR A 21 -9.13 1.06 -4.15
C TYR A 21 -10.63 1.39 -4.10
N THR A 22 -11.07 2.02 -3.01
CA THR A 22 -12.47 2.40 -2.74
C THR A 22 -12.63 3.91 -2.58
N PRO A 23 -12.72 4.68 -3.68
CA PRO A 23 -12.81 6.15 -3.62
C PRO A 23 -14.15 6.69 -3.12
N ASP A 24 -15.14 5.83 -2.86
CA ASP A 24 -16.47 6.24 -2.44
C ASP A 24 -16.42 7.03 -1.13
N GLY A 25 -17.09 8.18 -1.10
CA GLY A 25 -17.10 9.08 0.06
C GLY A 25 -15.97 10.09 0.12
N TYR A 26 -14.96 9.98 -0.76
CA TYR A 26 -13.89 10.97 -0.89
C TYR A 26 -14.18 11.97 -2.01
N THR A 27 -13.89 13.25 -1.76
CA THR A 27 -14.05 14.32 -2.76
C THR A 27 -12.69 14.65 -3.37
N GLY A 28 -12.67 14.93 -4.68
CA GLY A 28 -11.44 15.33 -5.38
C GLY A 28 -10.46 14.19 -5.69
N VAL A 29 -10.83 12.93 -5.42
CA VAL A 29 -10.04 11.75 -5.77
C VAL A 29 -10.37 11.25 -7.18
N PHE A 30 -9.42 10.55 -7.81
CA PHE A 30 -9.61 9.93 -9.11
C PHE A 30 -10.61 8.78 -9.01
N MET A 31 -11.71 8.85 -9.76
CA MET A 31 -12.72 7.79 -9.77
C MET A 31 -13.26 7.56 -11.17
N LYS A 32 -13.29 6.30 -11.61
CA LYS A 32 -13.92 5.90 -12.87
C LYS A 32 -15.38 5.51 -12.63
N ALA A 33 -16.25 5.86 -13.57
CA ALA A 33 -17.67 5.56 -13.48
C ALA A 33 -17.98 4.06 -13.33
N ASN A 34 -17.16 3.19 -13.94
CA ASN A 34 -17.32 1.73 -13.87
C ASN A 34 -16.47 1.06 -12.78
N LYS A 35 -15.68 1.83 -12.02
CA LYS A 35 -14.74 1.36 -10.98
C LYS A 35 -13.78 0.24 -11.43
N ASN A 36 -13.53 0.15 -12.75
CA ASN A 36 -12.57 -0.79 -13.30
C ASN A 36 -11.24 -0.07 -13.55
N TYR A 37 -10.27 -0.35 -12.70
CA TYR A 37 -8.94 0.24 -12.74
C TYR A 37 -7.93 -0.74 -13.32
N THR A 38 -7.00 -0.20 -14.10
CA THR A 38 -5.91 -0.93 -14.75
C THR A 38 -4.58 -0.33 -14.34
N LEU A 39 -3.46 -0.98 -14.66
CA LEU A 39 -2.12 -0.45 -14.36
C LEU A 39 -1.86 0.94 -14.94
N GLU A 40 -2.56 1.34 -16.01
CA GLU A 40 -2.49 2.69 -16.57
C GLU A 40 -3.11 3.75 -15.66
N ASP A 41 -4.11 3.34 -14.86
CA ASP A 41 -4.79 4.20 -13.89
C ASP A 41 -3.99 4.35 -12.58
N PHE A 42 -3.01 3.48 -12.33
CA PHE A 42 -2.26 3.43 -11.06
C PHE A 42 -1.67 4.77 -10.62
N PRO A 43 -1.04 5.59 -11.49
CA PRO A 43 -0.51 6.89 -11.06
C PRO A 43 -1.58 7.81 -10.45
N ALA A 44 -2.78 7.85 -11.03
CA ALA A 44 -3.87 8.70 -10.54
C ALA A 44 -4.49 8.16 -9.25
N VAL A 45 -4.60 6.83 -9.14
CA VAL A 45 -5.03 6.15 -7.91
C VAL A 45 -4.03 6.38 -6.78
N ALA A 46 -2.74 6.19 -7.05
CA ALA A 46 -1.67 6.41 -6.08
C ALA A 46 -1.66 7.84 -5.55
N SER A 47 -1.74 8.85 -6.43
CA SER A 47 -1.85 10.25 -5.99
C SER A 47 -3.10 10.50 -5.13
N SER A 48 -4.22 9.85 -5.43
CA SER A 48 -5.45 9.98 -4.63
C SER A 48 -5.30 9.38 -3.23
N ILE A 49 -4.73 8.18 -3.12
CA ILE A 49 -4.47 7.53 -1.83
C ILE A 49 -3.50 8.38 -1.01
N THR A 50 -2.41 8.84 -1.62
CA THR A 50 -1.40 9.67 -0.97
C THR A 50 -1.99 11.02 -0.51
N GLN A 51 -2.85 11.65 -1.31
CA GLN A 51 -3.56 12.88 -0.91
C GLN A 51 -4.43 12.65 0.33
N VAL A 52 -5.17 11.54 0.37
CA VAL A 52 -6.02 11.21 1.52
C VAL A 52 -5.17 10.91 2.75
N PHE A 53 -4.10 10.14 2.62
CA PHE A 53 -3.13 9.91 3.70
C PHE A 53 -2.65 11.23 4.32
N TYR A 54 -2.18 12.17 3.50
CA TYR A 54 -1.73 13.49 4.00
C TYR A 54 -2.86 14.29 4.66
N SER A 55 -4.06 14.25 4.09
CA SER A 55 -5.22 14.95 4.64
C SER A 55 -5.67 14.39 5.98
N GLU A 56 -5.64 13.06 6.16
CA GLU A 56 -6.14 12.38 7.35
C GLU A 56 -5.12 12.37 8.49
N LYS A 57 -3.83 12.13 8.20
CA LYS A 57 -2.79 12.18 9.23
C LYS A 57 -2.37 13.59 9.62
N GLY A 58 -2.41 14.51 8.65
CA GLY A 58 -2.00 15.90 8.87
C GLY A 58 -0.48 16.08 8.91
N PHE A 59 -0.06 17.29 8.53
CA PHE A 59 1.35 17.65 8.35
C PHE A 59 2.19 17.52 9.63
N GLU A 60 1.68 17.97 10.78
CA GLU A 60 2.47 17.97 12.03
C GLU A 60 2.75 16.56 12.55
N GLU A 61 1.82 15.62 12.37
CA GLU A 61 2.04 14.22 12.76
C GLU A 61 3.14 13.62 11.90
N ILE A 62 3.01 13.77 10.57
CA ILE A 62 3.96 13.27 9.59
C ILE A 62 5.36 13.87 9.80
N ARG A 63 5.44 15.17 10.12
CA ARG A 63 6.70 15.84 10.43
C ARG A 63 7.37 15.28 11.68
N ARG A 64 6.58 14.85 12.68
CA ARG A 64 7.06 14.34 13.96
C ARG A 64 7.52 12.89 13.89
N SER A 65 6.73 12.01 13.25
CA SER A 65 7.00 10.57 13.19
C SER A 65 7.79 10.14 11.96
N GLY A 66 7.80 10.96 10.91
CA GLY A 66 8.31 10.61 9.59
C GLY A 66 7.22 10.03 8.69
N ILE A 67 7.37 10.19 7.37
CA ILE A 67 6.32 9.84 6.40
C ILE A 67 5.98 8.34 6.42
N GLU A 68 6.99 7.47 6.37
CA GLU A 68 6.77 6.01 6.33
C GLU A 68 6.16 5.47 7.63
N PRO A 69 6.66 5.81 8.84
CA PRO A 69 5.97 5.43 10.08
C PRO A 69 4.55 5.98 10.20
N ALA A 70 4.31 7.23 9.77
CA ALA A 70 2.96 7.81 9.75
C ALA A 70 2.03 7.05 8.78
N PHE A 71 2.56 6.57 7.65
CA PHE A 71 1.82 5.79 6.69
C PHE A 71 1.44 4.41 7.23
N VAL A 72 2.36 3.73 7.94
CA VAL A 72 2.06 2.46 8.60
C VAL A 72 0.96 2.64 9.65
N ASP A 73 1.10 3.62 10.54
CA ASP A 73 0.09 3.99 11.54
C ASP A 73 -1.24 4.43 10.89
N TRP A 74 -1.21 4.91 9.64
CA TRP A 74 -2.43 5.21 8.88
C TRP A 74 -3.12 3.94 8.42
N MET A 75 -2.38 3.02 7.80
CA MET A 75 -2.90 1.74 7.31
C MET A 75 -3.48 0.89 8.45
N GLU A 76 -2.84 0.88 9.61
CA GLU A 76 -3.36 0.21 10.82
C GLU A 76 -4.67 0.82 11.35
N GLY A 77 -4.94 2.08 10.99
CA GLY A 77 -6.22 2.76 11.26
C GLY A 77 -7.35 2.41 10.29
N PHE A 78 -7.11 1.50 9.33
CA PHE A 78 -8.07 1.02 8.33
C PHE A 78 -8.73 2.12 7.51
N PRO A 79 -7.97 2.91 6.73
CA PRO A 79 -8.51 4.02 5.97
C PRO A 79 -9.48 3.53 4.90
N SER A 80 -10.68 4.12 4.88
CA SER A 80 -11.77 3.65 4.01
C SER A 80 -11.53 3.79 2.50
N ILE A 81 -10.49 4.51 2.09
CA ILE A 81 -10.05 4.61 0.69
C ILE A 81 -9.45 3.31 0.14
N LEU A 82 -9.07 2.38 1.03
CA LEU A 82 -8.63 1.05 0.69
C LEU A 82 -9.52 0.03 1.42
N SER A 83 -10.21 -0.84 0.68
CA SER A 83 -10.94 -1.96 1.27
C SER A 83 -10.00 -3.07 1.72
N ASP A 84 -10.46 -3.91 2.64
CA ASP A 84 -9.79 -5.15 3.06
C ASP A 84 -8.32 -5.00 3.48
N ILE A 85 -7.94 -3.84 4.03
CA ILE A 85 -6.60 -3.61 4.59
C ILE A 85 -6.27 -4.60 5.71
N LEU A 86 -7.29 -5.21 6.33
CA LEU A 86 -7.12 -6.30 7.29
C LEU A 86 -6.26 -7.44 6.74
N SER A 87 -6.33 -7.71 5.43
CA SER A 87 -5.45 -8.68 4.77
C SER A 87 -3.97 -8.35 4.94
N LEU A 88 -3.59 -7.07 5.05
CA LEU A 88 -2.21 -6.64 5.29
C LEU A 88 -1.87 -6.41 6.76
N CYS A 89 -2.87 -6.27 7.64
CA CYS A 89 -2.69 -6.00 9.07
C CYS A 89 -2.81 -7.26 9.95
N CYS A 90 -2.85 -8.44 9.35
CA CYS A 90 -2.89 -9.74 10.03
C CYS A 90 -1.79 -10.63 9.46
N ASP A 91 -0.89 -11.15 10.30
CA ASP A 91 0.35 -11.83 9.85
C ASP A 91 0.11 -12.94 8.84
N TYR A 92 -0.88 -13.79 9.08
CA TYR A 92 -1.19 -14.91 8.19
C TYR A 92 -1.65 -14.44 6.81
N SER A 93 -2.51 -13.42 6.75
CA SER A 93 -3.00 -12.85 5.49
C SER A 93 -1.94 -12.02 4.79
N ALA A 94 -1.08 -11.31 5.54
CA ALA A 94 0.01 -10.56 4.96
C ALA A 94 1.06 -11.49 4.33
N ALA A 95 1.29 -12.66 4.94
CA ALA A 95 2.14 -13.70 4.36
C ALA A 95 1.56 -14.25 3.04
N ASP A 96 0.23 -14.43 2.95
CA ASP A 96 -0.45 -14.82 1.71
C ASP A 96 -0.29 -13.76 0.61
N GLU A 97 -0.41 -12.47 0.96
CA GLU A 97 -0.22 -11.38 0.00
C GLU A 97 1.23 -11.27 -0.48
N LEU A 98 2.20 -11.38 0.42
CA LEU A 98 3.61 -11.46 0.04
C LEU A 98 3.88 -12.68 -0.85
N ALA A 99 3.31 -13.84 -0.53
CA ALA A 99 3.48 -15.04 -1.34
C ALA A 99 2.94 -14.84 -2.76
N SER A 100 1.77 -14.20 -2.89
CA SER A 100 1.16 -13.82 -4.16
C SER A 100 2.03 -12.83 -4.95
N TRP A 101 2.49 -11.75 -4.31
CA TRP A 101 3.26 -10.70 -5.00
C TRP A 101 4.63 -11.19 -5.45
N PHE A 102 5.25 -12.08 -4.68
CA PHE A 102 6.60 -12.56 -4.93
C PHE A 102 6.68 -13.94 -5.60
N GLU A 103 5.53 -14.55 -5.89
CA GLU A 103 5.42 -15.92 -6.40
C GLU A 103 6.23 -16.90 -5.54
N MET A 104 6.04 -16.82 -4.22
CA MET A 104 6.70 -17.69 -3.27
C MET A 104 6.20 -19.12 -3.40
N SER A 105 7.07 -20.09 -3.11
CA SER A 105 6.61 -21.47 -2.84
C SER A 105 5.94 -21.56 -1.46
N ASP A 106 5.25 -22.67 -1.20
CA ASP A 106 4.65 -22.93 0.12
C ASP A 106 5.71 -22.90 1.23
N GLU A 107 6.92 -23.41 0.97
CA GLU A 107 8.02 -23.36 1.92
C GLU A 107 8.52 -21.93 2.20
N GLU A 108 8.57 -21.08 1.17
CA GLU A 108 8.96 -19.68 1.31
C GLU A 108 7.88 -18.87 2.05
N ARG A 109 6.60 -19.16 1.79
CA ARG A 109 5.46 -18.59 2.53
C ARG A 109 5.50 -18.98 4.00
N SER A 110 5.73 -20.25 4.32
CA SER A 110 5.70 -20.72 5.70
C SER A 110 6.85 -20.19 6.57
N ALA A 111 7.91 -19.64 5.97
CA ALA A 111 8.93 -18.92 6.72
C ALA A 111 8.41 -17.63 7.40
N TYR A 112 7.24 -17.13 6.97
CA TYR A 112 6.54 -16.01 7.59
C TYR A 112 5.51 -16.44 8.65
N ASP A 113 5.29 -17.75 8.84
CA ASP A 113 4.40 -18.27 9.88
C ASP A 113 5.10 -18.29 11.27
N ASP A 114 6.44 -18.22 11.29
CA ASP A 114 7.26 -18.10 12.50
C ASP A 114 7.61 -16.63 12.80
N GLU A 115 7.79 -16.28 14.09
CA GLU A 115 8.18 -14.96 14.61
C GLU A 115 9.55 -14.45 14.09
N SER A 116 9.65 -14.19 12.79
CA SER A 116 10.84 -13.59 12.18
C SER A 116 10.95 -12.11 12.60
N GLU A 117 12.17 -11.56 12.65
CA GLU A 117 12.47 -10.19 13.12
C GLU A 117 11.71 -9.05 12.41
N LEU A 118 11.02 -9.32 11.30
CA LEU A 118 10.08 -8.41 10.64
C LEU A 118 8.77 -9.17 10.40
N SER A 119 7.65 -8.67 10.91
CA SER A 119 6.35 -9.27 10.62
C SER A 119 6.03 -9.14 9.12
N ALA A 120 5.29 -10.12 8.57
CA ALA A 120 4.82 -10.06 7.19
C ALA A 120 4.04 -8.75 6.92
N ILE A 121 3.33 -8.25 7.95
CA ILE A 121 2.65 -6.96 7.96
C ILE A 121 3.61 -5.81 7.63
N GLU A 122 4.70 -5.67 8.39
CA GLU A 122 5.65 -4.58 8.20
C GLU A 122 6.25 -4.58 6.79
N ILE A 123 6.57 -5.77 6.27
CA ILE A 123 7.15 -5.92 4.93
C ILE A 123 6.10 -5.56 3.87
N ALA A 124 4.86 -6.03 4.01
CA ALA A 124 3.81 -5.75 3.05
C ALA A 124 3.47 -4.25 2.99
N LEU A 125 3.32 -3.60 4.14
CA LEU A 125 3.03 -2.16 4.23
C LEU A 125 4.18 -1.31 3.64
N LYS A 126 5.44 -1.72 3.84
CA LYS A 126 6.61 -1.08 3.21
C LYS A 126 6.54 -1.15 1.69
N PHE A 127 6.14 -2.29 1.12
CA PHE A 127 6.03 -2.43 -0.33
C PHE A 127 4.87 -1.64 -0.91
N VAL A 128 3.72 -1.58 -0.22
CA VAL A 128 2.60 -0.71 -0.60
C VAL A 128 3.03 0.76 -0.58
N TYR A 129 3.65 1.22 0.50
CA TYR A 129 4.16 2.59 0.60
C TYR A 129 5.17 2.93 -0.50
N ARG A 130 6.08 1.99 -0.81
CA ARG A 130 7.06 2.15 -1.88
C ARG A 130 6.39 2.41 -3.23
N GLU A 131 5.35 1.65 -3.57
CA GLU A 131 4.68 1.84 -4.86
C GLU A 131 3.86 3.14 -4.93
N LEU A 132 3.25 3.56 -3.82
CA LEU A 132 2.51 4.83 -3.74
C LEU A 132 3.44 6.05 -3.82
N SER A 133 4.57 6.02 -3.10
CA SER A 133 5.50 7.16 -2.98
C SER A 133 6.21 7.54 -4.28
N VAL A 134 6.24 6.66 -5.28
CA VAL A 134 6.74 6.99 -6.63
C VAL A 134 5.96 8.14 -7.26
N PHE A 135 4.67 8.25 -6.92
CA PHE A 135 3.73 9.24 -7.47
C PHE A 135 3.37 10.32 -6.45
N ASP A 136 4.09 10.40 -5.35
CA ASP A 136 3.91 11.46 -4.36
C ASP A 136 4.45 12.79 -4.90
N THR A 137 3.53 13.68 -5.23
CA THR A 137 3.82 15.04 -5.69
C THR A 137 3.67 16.08 -4.58
N HIS A 138 3.17 15.73 -3.39
CA HIS A 138 2.80 16.70 -2.35
C HIS A 138 4.02 17.37 -1.70
N TRP A 139 5.18 16.70 -1.66
CA TRP A 139 6.40 17.25 -1.04
C TRP A 139 7.37 17.93 -2.00
N ARG A 140 7.06 18.02 -3.29
CA ARG A 140 8.00 18.59 -4.28
C ARG A 140 7.92 20.10 -4.44
N TYR A 141 7.07 20.79 -3.68
CA TYR A 141 6.79 22.23 -3.92
C TYR A 141 6.99 23.19 -2.74
N ASP A 142 7.51 22.75 -1.60
CA ASP A 142 7.84 23.66 -0.46
C ASP A 142 9.29 23.51 0.03
N ILE A 143 10.26 23.66 -0.87
CA ILE A 143 11.67 24.00 -0.54
C ILE A 143 12.22 25.01 -1.55
#